data_AF-A0A842R1Q7-F1
#
_entry.id   AF-A0A842R1Q7-F1
#
_cell.length_a   1.000
_cell.length_b   1.000
_cell.length_c   1.000
_cell.angle_alpha   90.00
_cell.angle_beta   90.00
_cell.angle_gamma   90.00
#
_symmetry.space_group_name_H-M   'P 1'
#
loop_
_entity.id
_entity.type
_entity.pdbx_description
1 polymer ?
#
loop_
_entity_poly.entity_id
_entity_poly.type
_entity_poly.pdbx_seq_one_letter_code
_entity_poly.pdbx_strand_id
1 'polypeptide(L)' 'MIYSKYFSRYIRSRKKISFQQKRCTGCGQLIHPAENAVHFPCPNCGDVVIWRCEKCRRFAHPYTCIKCNFDGP' A
#
# COMPACT_ATOMS: atom_id res chain seq x y z
N MET A 1 26.06 -43.10 -14.01
CA MET A 1 26.06 -42.59 -12.62
C MET A 1 26.27 -41.06 -12.48
N ILE A 2 25.88 -40.19 -13.43
CA ILE A 2 26.27 -38.76 -13.28
C ILE A 2 25.18 -37.75 -13.67
N TYR A 3 24.27 -38.07 -14.61
CA TYR A 3 23.42 -37.03 -15.23
C TYR A 3 22.00 -36.82 -14.67
N SER A 4 21.46 -37.71 -13.84
CA SER A 4 20.09 -37.52 -13.30
C SER A 4 20.06 -36.65 -12.03
N LYS A 5 21.20 -36.42 -11.38
CA LYS A 5 21.28 -35.61 -10.14
C LYS A 5 21.33 -34.10 -10.39
N TYR A 6 21.49 -33.64 -11.64
CA TYR A 6 21.68 -32.22 -11.97
C TYR A 6 20.40 -31.39 -12.11
N PHE A 7 19.21 -32.01 -12.15
CA PHE A 7 17.95 -31.28 -12.31
C PHE A 7 17.41 -30.67 -10.99
N SER A 8 17.96 -31.07 -9.84
CA SER A 8 17.39 -30.73 -8.53
C SER A 8 17.86 -29.37 -7.95
N ARG A 9 18.81 -28.66 -8.59
CA ARG A 9 19.43 -27.45 -8.04
C ARG A 9 18.86 -26.10 -8.51
N TYR A 10 17.89 -26.07 -9.43
CA TYR A 10 17.29 -24.81 -9.92
C TYR A 10 16.04 -24.39 -9.12
N ILE A 11 15.96 -24.73 -7.84
CA ILE A 11 14.91 -24.27 -6.93
C ILE A 11 15.54 -23.23 -6.00
N ARG A 12 15.83 -22.02 -6.51
CA ARG A 12 16.45 -20.95 -5.72
C ARG A 12 15.46 -19.81 -5.45
N SER A 13 14.67 -20.03 -4.39
CA SER A 13 14.28 -19.02 -3.40
C SER A 13 13.68 -17.71 -3.94
N ARG A 14 12.39 -17.73 -4.29
CA ARG A 14 11.59 -16.49 -4.32
C ARG A 14 11.37 -16.05 -2.87
N LYS A 15 12.21 -15.16 -2.35
CA LYS A 15 12.00 -14.48 -1.07
C LYS A 15 10.61 -13.86 -1.08
N LYS A 16 9.68 -14.44 -0.32
CA LYS A 16 8.35 -13.90 -0.10
C LYS A 16 8.50 -12.74 0.87
N ILE A 17 8.70 -11.54 0.34
CA ILE A 17 8.78 -10.33 1.15
C ILE A 17 7.35 -10.01 1.59
N SER A 18 7.06 -10.23 2.86
CA SER A 18 5.81 -9.83 3.51
C SER A 18 5.82 -8.30 3.69
N PHE A 19 5.49 -7.57 2.61
CA PHE A 19 5.26 -6.13 2.68
C PHE A 19 3.94 -5.87 3.39
N GLN A 20 3.98 -5.07 4.46
CA GLN A 20 2.79 -4.64 5.18
C GLN A 20 2.04 -3.60 4.33
N GLN A 21 1.12 -4.08 3.49
CA GLN A 21 0.40 -3.25 2.53
C GLN A 21 -0.52 -2.27 3.26
N LYS A 22 -0.30 -0.97 3.08
CA LYS A 22 -1.17 0.08 3.62
C LYS A 22 -2.34 0.30 2.67
N ARG A 23 -3.52 0.61 3.21
CA ARG A 23 -4.73 0.85 2.43
C ARG A 23 -4.97 2.35 2.29
N CYS A 24 -5.27 2.80 1.08
CA CYS A 24 -5.68 4.18 0.82
C CYS A 24 -7.09 4.45 1.37
N THR A 25 -7.28 5.58 2.06
CA THR A 25 -8.56 5.98 2.66
C THR A 25 -9.60 6.42 1.62
N GLY A 26 -9.19 6.88 0.45
CA GLY A 26 -10.10 7.32 -0.63
C GLY A 26 -10.60 6.18 -1.51
N CYS A 27 -9.69 5.42 -2.13
CA CYS A 27 -10.06 4.34 -3.06
C CYS A 27 -10.18 2.96 -2.41
N GLY A 28 -9.75 2.79 -1.14
CA GLY A 28 -9.72 1.48 -0.47
C GLY A 28 -8.72 0.48 -1.06
N GLN A 29 -7.94 0.88 -2.07
CA GLN A 29 -6.94 0.02 -2.69
C GLN A 29 -5.68 -0.10 -1.83
N LEU A 30 -4.99 -1.22 -2.01
CA LEU A 30 -3.68 -1.46 -1.41
C LEU A 30 -2.63 -0.61 -2.15
N ILE A 31 -1.83 0.12 -1.38
CA ILE A 31 -0.73 0.92 -1.88
C ILE A 31 0.44 0.00 -2.21
N HIS A 32 0.93 0.08 -3.45
CA HIS A 32 2.13 -0.63 -3.84
C HIS A 32 3.36 0.04 -3.20
N PRO A 33 4.35 -0.71 -2.68
CA PRO A 33 5.53 -0.11 -2.03
C PRO A 33 6.38 0.75 -2.96
N ALA A 34 6.25 0.57 -4.28
CA ALA A 34 6.91 1.39 -5.28
C ALA A 34 6.12 2.66 -5.68
N GLU A 35 4.90 2.82 -5.17
CA GLU A 35 4.05 3.99 -5.45
C GLU A 35 4.30 5.11 -4.43
N ASN A 36 4.27 6.36 -4.89
CA ASN A 36 4.47 7.53 -4.05
C ASN A 36 3.20 7.85 -3.22
N ALA A 37 2.98 7.06 -2.17
CA ALA A 37 1.93 7.34 -1.20
C ALA A 37 2.35 8.36 -0.15
N VAL A 38 1.40 9.19 0.26
CA VAL A 38 1.56 10.12 1.36
C VAL A 38 0.68 9.73 2.53
N HIS A 39 1.13 10.06 3.72
CA HIS A 39 0.37 9.90 4.94
C HIS A 39 0.47 11.17 5.75
N PHE A 40 -0.65 11.61 6.31
CA PHE A 40 -0.74 12.80 7.13
C PHE A 40 -1.85 12.63 8.18
N PRO A 41 -1.73 13.27 9.35
CA PRO A 41 -2.81 13.31 10.31
C PRO A 41 -3.96 14.15 9.77
N CYS A 42 -5.20 13.78 10.09
CA CYS A 42 -6.37 14.57 9.74
C CYS A 42 -6.26 16.01 10.31
N PRO A 43 -6.47 17.07 9.50
CA PRO A 43 -6.34 18.45 9.98
C PRO A 43 -7.43 18.86 10.96
N ASN A 44 -8.58 18.17 10.97
CA ASN A 44 -9.71 18.49 11.84
C ASN A 44 -9.62 17.78 13.21
N CYS A 45 -9.27 16.49 13.24
CA CYS A 45 -9.23 15.72 14.48
C CYS A 45 -7.83 15.35 14.99
N GLY A 46 -6.79 15.37 14.15
CA GLY A 46 -5.41 15.00 14.52
C GLY A 46 -5.16 13.52 14.85
N ASP A 47 -6.20 12.78 15.23
CA ASP A 47 -6.09 11.43 15.75
C ASP A 47 -5.95 10.32 14.70
N VAL A 48 -6.42 10.57 13.48
CA VAL A 48 -6.45 9.56 12.40
C VAL A 48 -5.37 9.86 11.38
N VAL A 49 -4.52 8.87 11.12
CA VAL A 49 -3.55 8.93 10.02
C VAL A 49 -4.24 8.50 8.73
N ILE A 50 -4.37 9.44 7.80
CA ILE A 50 -4.95 9.22 6.49
C ILE A 50 -3.84 8.82 5.53
N TRP A 51 -4.07 7.78 4.74
CA TRP A 51 -3.16 7.33 3.69
C TRP A 51 -3.77 7.62 2.33
N ARG A 52 -3.01 8.27 1.45
CA ARG A 52 -3.45 8.64 0.10
C ARG A 52 -2.45 8.11 -0.92
N CYS A 53 -2.94 7.35 -1.89
CA CYS A 53 -2.15 6.94 -3.05
C CYS A 53 -1.96 8.11 -4.02
N GLU A 54 -1.01 7.95 -4.94
CA GLU A 54 -0.67 8.99 -5.92
C GLU A 54 -1.85 9.29 -6.86
N LYS A 55 -2.58 8.26 -7.29
CA LYS A 55 -3.76 8.41 -8.15
C LYS A 55 -4.85 9.24 -7.49
N CYS A 56 -5.21 8.93 -6.24
CA CYS A 56 -6.23 9.70 -5.51
C CYS A 56 -5.82 11.16 -5.33
N ARG A 57 -4.54 11.45 -5.10
CA ARG A 57 -4.01 12.82 -5.05
C ARG A 57 -4.13 13.54 -6.39
N ARG A 58 -3.76 12.88 -7.50
CA ARG A 58 -3.82 13.49 -8.84
C ARG A 58 -5.25 13.83 -9.25
N PHE A 59 -6.21 12.99 -8.88
CA PHE A 59 -7.63 13.19 -9.21
C PHE A 59 -8.42 13.90 -8.11
N ALA A 60 -7.78 14.35 -7.03
CA ALA A 60 -8.42 15.00 -5.88
C ALA A 60 -9.66 14.21 -5.38
N HIS A 61 -9.55 12.88 -5.33
CA HIS A 61 -10.69 12.02 -5.02
C HIS A 61 -11.10 12.24 -3.56
N PRO A 62 -12.35 12.57 -3.23
CA PRO A 62 -12.73 12.86 -1.86
C PRO A 62 -12.42 11.68 -0.93
N TYR A 63 -12.00 11.98 0.29
CA TYR A 63 -11.90 11.02 1.38
C TYR A 63 -12.69 11.51 2.59
N THR A 64 -13.25 10.57 3.34
CA THR A 64 -13.99 10.87 4.56
C THR A 64 -13.22 10.34 5.76
N CYS A 65 -12.97 11.20 6.74
CA CYS A 65 -12.40 10.77 8.01
C CYS A 65 -13.45 10.04 8.86
N ILE A 66 -13.08 8.89 9.46
CA ILE A 66 -13.99 8.04 10.24
C ILE A 66 -14.38 8.69 11.58
N LYS A 67 -13.53 9.56 12.14
CA LYS A 67 -13.78 10.19 13.45
C LYS A 67 -14.61 11.47 13.36
N CYS A 68 -14.31 12.33 12.38
CA CYS A 68 -14.88 13.68 12.32
C CYS A 68 -15.78 13.90 11.09
N ASN A 69 -15.99 12.87 10.27
CA ASN A 69 -16.78 12.92 9.03
C ASN A 69 -16.36 14.02 8.04
N PHE A 70 -15.15 14.56 8.20
CA PHE A 70 -14.61 15.57 7.31
C PHE A 70 -14.37 14.97 5.93
N ASP A 71 -15.03 15.54 4.92
CA ASP A 71 -14.79 15.31 3.51
C ASP A 71 -13.75 16.31 2.98
N GLY A 72 -12.64 15.78 2.46
CA GLY A 72 -11.58 16.58 1.85
C GLY A 72 -11.08 15.95 0.55
N PRO A 73 -10.51 16.74 -0.37
CA PRO A 73 -9.99 16.25 -1.65
C PRO A 73 -8.70 15.41 -1.54
#